data_AF-A0A0P1GPN3-F1
#
_entry.id   AF-A0A0P1GPN3-F1
#
_cell.length_a   1.000
_cell.length_b   1.000
_cell.length_c   1.000
_cell.angle_alpha   90.00
_cell.angle_beta   90.00
_cell.angle_gamma   90.00
#
_symmetry.space_group_name_H-M   'P 1'
#
loop_
_entity.id
_entity.type
_entity.pdbx_description
1 polymer ?
#
loop_
_entity_poly.entity_id
_entity_poly.type
_entity_poly.pdbx_seq_one_letter_code
_entity_poly.pdbx_strand_id
1 'polypeptide(L)'
;MIDFLLNLFLRIFPKTYADPETCDHDWVVMACVISDVSIDVICYGCGLVGNVPDPTEDEWIANADAMENDYRWHAPDRVITHGKVWRP
;
A
#
# COMPACT_ATOMS: atom_id res chain seq x y z
N MET A 1 9.53 -0.76 -20.39
CA MET A 1 8.10 -1.07 -20.13
C MET A 1 7.91 -2.37 -19.36
N ILE A 2 8.86 -3.34 -19.44
CA ILE A 2 8.89 -4.53 -18.59
C ILE A 2 9.55 -4.25 -17.22
N ASP A 3 10.50 -3.31 -17.17
CA ASP A 3 11.26 -2.98 -15.94
C ASP A 3 10.46 -2.20 -14.88
N PHE A 4 9.37 -1.54 -15.26
CA PHE A 4 8.54 -0.74 -14.33
C PHE A 4 7.68 -1.63 -13.44
N LEU A 5 7.07 -2.66 -14.05
CA LEU A 5 6.36 -3.69 -13.30
C LEU A 5 7.34 -4.55 -12.49
N LEU A 6 8.51 -4.92 -13.04
CA LEU A 6 9.52 -5.71 -12.31
C LEU A 6 10.14 -4.99 -11.10
N ASN A 7 10.35 -3.67 -11.15
CA ASN A 7 10.81 -2.90 -9.99
C ASN A 7 9.73 -2.72 -8.92
N LEU A 8 8.46 -2.61 -9.33
CA LEU A 8 7.30 -2.67 -8.42
C LEU A 8 7.23 -4.05 -7.73
N PHE A 9 7.47 -5.13 -8.49
CA PHE A 9 7.51 -6.50 -7.97
C PHE A 9 8.66 -6.72 -6.96
N LEU A 10 9.82 -6.09 -7.13
CA LEU A 10 11.00 -6.35 -6.28
C LEU A 10 11.12 -5.48 -5.01
N ARG A 11 10.56 -4.27 -5.00
CA ARG A 11 10.60 -3.36 -3.83
C ARG A 11 9.54 -3.67 -2.79
N ILE A 12 8.36 -4.07 -3.24
CA ILE A 12 7.21 -4.44 -2.40
C ILE A 12 7.15 -5.96 -2.25
N PHE A 13 8.28 -6.68 -2.20
CA PHE A 13 8.26 -8.04 -1.64
C PHE A 13 8.15 -7.89 -0.13
N PRO A 14 6.96 -8.11 0.46
CA PRO A 14 6.89 -8.16 1.89
C PRO A 14 7.66 -9.41 2.30
N LYS A 15 8.38 -9.36 3.44
CA LYS A 15 8.87 -10.59 4.07
C LYS A 15 7.65 -11.31 4.67
N THR A 16 6.76 -11.84 3.83
CA THR A 16 5.44 -12.36 4.23
C THR A 16 5.59 -13.64 5.02
N TYR A 17 5.66 -13.51 6.34
CA TYR A 17 5.57 -14.65 7.27
C TYR A 17 4.64 -14.37 8.45
N ALA A 18 4.24 -13.12 8.69
CA ALA A 18 3.37 -12.75 9.79
C ALA A 18 1.89 -13.02 9.47
N ASP A 19 1.14 -13.45 10.49
CA ASP A 19 -0.32 -13.55 10.43
C ASP A 19 -0.92 -12.13 10.40
N PRO A 20 -1.75 -11.79 9.39
CA PRO A 20 -2.42 -10.49 9.32
C PRO A 20 -3.19 -10.10 10.58
N GLU A 21 -3.76 -11.04 11.32
CA GLU A 21 -4.56 -10.74 12.51
C GLU A 21 -3.72 -10.28 13.71
N THR A 22 -2.42 -10.61 13.71
CA THR A 22 -1.49 -10.31 14.82
C THR A 22 -0.32 -9.42 14.40
N CYS A 23 -0.29 -9.01 13.13
CA CYS A 23 0.77 -8.16 12.58
C CYS A 23 0.65 -6.73 13.12
N ASP A 24 1.78 -6.16 13.53
CA ASP A 24 1.91 -4.71 13.64
C ASP A 24 2.05 -4.14 12.23
N HIS A 25 1.00 -3.49 11.71
CA HIS A 25 0.93 -3.17 10.29
C HIS A 25 1.80 -1.95 9.92
N ASP A 26 2.83 -2.19 9.11
CA ASP A 26 3.67 -1.16 8.48
C ASP A 26 3.22 -0.98 7.03
N TRP A 27 2.48 0.09 6.75
CA TRP A 27 1.80 0.30 5.48
C TRP A 27 2.68 1.06 4.48
N VAL A 28 2.71 0.59 3.23
CA VAL A 28 3.30 1.30 2.11
C VAL A 28 2.23 1.55 1.05
N VAL A 29 2.29 2.71 0.41
CA VAL A 29 1.35 3.09 -0.65
C VAL A 29 1.74 2.38 -1.94
N MET A 30 0.76 1.74 -2.55
CA MET A 30 0.90 1.10 -3.86
C MET A 30 0.46 2.03 -4.99
N ALA A 31 -0.69 2.70 -4.83
CA ALA A 31 -1.27 3.52 -5.89
C ALA A 31 -2.28 4.55 -5.36
N CYS A 32 -2.42 5.66 -6.07
CA CYS A 32 -3.59 6.53 -5.97
C CYS A 32 -4.62 6.08 -7.03
N VAL A 33 -5.82 5.70 -6.59
CA VAL A 33 -6.87 5.10 -7.41
C VAL A 33 -7.93 6.15 -7.74
N ILE A 34 -7.97 6.56 -9.00
CA ILE A 34 -8.87 7.64 -9.47
C ILE A 34 -10.36 7.21 -9.46
N SER A 35 -10.66 5.93 -9.72
CA SER A 35 -12.06 5.46 -9.81
C SER A 35 -12.83 5.63 -8.50
N ASP A 36 -12.14 5.42 -7.38
CA ASP A 36 -12.71 5.42 -6.04
C ASP A 36 -12.19 6.57 -5.18
N VAL A 37 -11.32 7.42 -5.75
CA VAL A 37 -10.60 8.50 -5.07
C VAL A 37 -10.02 8.00 -3.73
N SER A 38 -9.18 6.96 -3.82
CA SER A 38 -8.57 6.32 -2.66
C SER A 38 -7.07 6.12 -2.84
N ILE A 39 -6.36 5.91 -1.73
CA ILE A 39 -4.95 5.51 -1.74
C ILE A 39 -4.88 4.03 -1.34
N ASP A 40 -4.44 3.17 -2.25
CA ASP A 40 -4.24 1.75 -1.98
C ASP A 40 -2.92 1.53 -1.26
N VAL A 41 -2.98 0.74 -0.18
CA VAL A 41 -1.83 0.43 0.67
C VAL A 41 -1.67 -1.08 0.85
N ILE A 42 -0.44 -1.50 1.10
CA ILE A 42 -0.10 -2.88 1.46
C ILE A 42 0.80 -2.88 2.69
N CYS A 43 0.54 -3.81 3.61
CA CYS A 43 1.39 -4.00 4.77
C CYS A 43 2.69 -4.72 4.36
N TYR A 44 3.83 -4.13 4.66
CA TYR A 44 5.17 -4.67 4.38
C TYR A 44 5.49 -5.95 5.18
N GLY A 45 4.82 -6.18 6.32
CA GLY A 45 5.05 -7.35 7.18
C GLY A 45 4.24 -8.59 6.79
N CYS A 46 2.94 -8.43 6.54
CA CYS A 46 2.01 -9.55 6.33
C CYS A 46 1.38 -9.58 4.93
N GLY A 47 1.59 -8.56 4.10
CA GLY A 47 1.00 -8.45 2.77
C GLY A 47 -0.50 -8.15 2.76
N LEU A 48 -1.10 -7.82 3.91
CA LEU A 48 -2.50 -7.38 3.97
C LEU A 48 -2.68 -6.12 3.12
N VAL A 49 -3.73 -6.10 2.30
CA VAL A 49 -4.08 -4.97 1.44
C VAL A 49 -5.24 -4.20 2.06
N GLY A 50 -5.16 -2.88 1.97
CA GLY A 50 -6.23 -1.97 2.39
C GLY A 50 -6.24 -0.72 1.52
N ASN A 51 -7.16 0.17 1.82
CA ASN A 51 -7.25 1.48 1.18
C ASN A 51 -7.50 2.58 2.21
N VAL A 52 -7.13 3.80 1.83
CA VAL A 52 -7.48 5.03 2.55
C VAL A 52 -8.51 5.76 1.69
N PRO A 53 -9.79 5.80 2.11
CA PRO A 53 -10.81 6.56 1.41
C PRO A 53 -10.68 8.06 1.71
N ASP A 54 -11.23 8.86 0.79
CA ASP A 54 -11.34 10.32 0.91
C ASP A 54 -10.04 10.99 1.40
N PRO A 55 -8.91 10.76 0.72
CA PRO A 55 -7.66 11.43 1.05
C PRO A 55 -7.83 12.94 0.85
N THR A 56 -7.16 13.69 1.71
CA THR A 56 -7.02 15.14 1.51
C THR A 56 -6.21 15.41 0.25
N GLU A 57 -6.32 16.63 -0.28
CA GLU A 57 -5.53 17.05 -1.44
C GLU A 57 -4.02 16.91 -1.17
N ASP A 58 -3.56 17.27 0.03
CA ASP A 58 -2.16 17.15 0.44
C ASP A 58 -1.71 15.68 0.48
N GLU A 59 -2.53 14.78 1.02
CA GLU A 59 -2.24 13.34 1.01
C GLU A 59 -2.22 12.79 -0.42
N TRP A 60 -3.14 13.21 -1.28
CA TRP A 60 -3.15 12.78 -2.68
C TRP A 60 -1.89 13.20 -3.43
N ILE A 61 -1.50 14.47 -3.29
CA ILE A 61 -0.31 15.02 -3.94
C ILE A 61 0.96 14.33 -3.43
N ALA A 62 1.06 14.11 -2.12
CA ALA A 62 2.22 13.46 -1.50
C ALA A 62 2.44 12.00 -1.97
N ASN A 63 1.39 11.37 -2.51
CA ASN A 63 1.40 9.96 -2.93
C ASN A 63 1.32 9.79 -4.46
N ALA A 64 1.33 10.89 -5.21
CA ALA A 64 1.16 10.86 -6.66
C ALA A 64 2.27 10.10 -7.39
N ASP A 65 3.48 10.03 -6.80
CA ASP A 65 4.65 9.32 -7.32
C ASP A 65 4.96 8.02 -6.56
N ALA A 66 4.03 7.53 -5.72
CA ALA A 66 4.25 6.34 -4.88
C ALA A 66 4.52 5.05 -5.69
N MET A 67 4.13 5.03 -6.98
CA MET A 67 4.46 3.96 -7.92
C MET A 67 5.95 3.92 -8.29
N GLU A 68 6.65 5.05 -8.16
CA GLU A 68 8.07 5.22 -8.48
C GLU A 68 8.95 5.29 -7.22
N ASN A 69 8.39 5.79 -6.12
CA ASN A 69 9.05 5.98 -4.83
C ASN A 69 8.25 5.33 -3.69
N ASP A 70 8.92 4.53 -2.85
CA ASP A 70 8.26 3.91 -1.70
C ASP A 70 7.77 5.00 -0.73
N TYR A 71 6.46 5.11 -0.56
CA TYR A 71 5.85 6.01 0.40
C TYR A 71 5.26 5.21 1.58
N ARG A 72 5.73 5.48 2.79
CA ARG A 72 5.16 4.88 4.00
C ARG A 72 3.92 5.64 4.42
N TRP A 73 2.84 4.90 4.63
CA TRP A 73 1.62 5.48 5.17
C TRP A 73 1.69 5.53 6.71
N HIS A 74 1.47 6.72 7.27
CA HIS A 74 1.70 6.99 8.70
C HIS A 74 0.43 7.10 9.55
N ALA A 75 -0.76 7.01 8.95
CA ALA A 75 -2.06 7.09 9.64
C ALA A 75 -2.80 5.73 9.56
N PRO A 76 -2.34 4.70 10.30
CA PRO A 76 -2.87 3.34 10.17
C PRO A 76 -4.35 3.23 10.53
N ASP A 77 -4.87 4.14 11.35
CA ASP A 77 -6.28 4.25 11.74
C ASP A 77 -7.21 4.60 10.57
N ARG A 78 -6.68 5.19 9.50
CA ARG A 78 -7.43 5.49 8.27
C ARG A 78 -7.51 4.32 7.29
N VAL A 79 -6.72 3.27 7.50
CA VAL A 79 -6.66 2.14 6.57
C VAL A 79 -7.87 1.23 6.79
N ILE A 80 -8.68 1.06 5.75
CA ILE A 80 -9.75 0.07 5.71
C ILE A 80 -9.19 -1.18 5.04
N THR A 81 -9.19 -2.30 5.77
CA THR A 81 -8.69 -3.57 5.25
C THR A 81 -9.80 -4.35 4.55
N HIS A 82 -9.44 -5.09 3.50
CA HIS A 82 -10.41 -5.87 2.72
C HIS A 82 -10.31 -7.38 2.97
N GLY A 83 -9.52 -7.81 3.96
CA GLY A 83 -9.21 -9.23 4.20
C GLY A 83 -8.41 -9.90 3.07
N LYS A 84 -7.97 -9.12 2.08
CA LYS A 84 -7.15 -9.61 0.97
C LYS A 84 -5.69 -9.51 1.37
N VAL A 85 -5.00 -10.64 1.31
CA VAL A 85 -3.56 -10.72 1.56
C VAL A 85 -2.89 -11.03 0.23
N TRP A 86 -2.00 -10.14 -0.19
CA TRP A 86 -1.15 -10.41 -1.33
C TRP A 86 -0.01 -11.36 -0.91
N ARG A 87 0.15 -12.44 -1.66
CA ARG A 87 1.27 -13.39 -1.56
C ARG A 87 1.74 -13.72 -2.98
N PRO A 88 3.05 -13.79 -3.23
CA PRO A 88 3.58 -14.22 -4.52
C PRO A 88 3.26 -15.69 -4.83
#